data_AF-A0A520EX31-F1
#
_entry.id   AF-A0A520EX31-F1
#
_cell.length_a   1.000
_cell.length_b   1.000
_cell.length_c   1.000
_cell.angle_alpha   90.00
_cell.angle_beta   90.00
_cell.angle_gamma   90.00
#
_symmetry.space_group_name_H-M   'P 1'
#
loop_
_entity.id
_entity.type
_entity.pdbx_description
1 polymer ?
#
loop_
_entity_poly.entity_id
_entity_poly.type
_entity_poly.pdbx_seq_one_letter_code
_entity_poly.pdbx_strand_id
1 'polypeptide(L)'
;MTSVNLGKQHPAVYQSLMKMDAEVRAALETAGVDPLLVELVKIRVSQLNGCAFCLRLHTRDALAKGETTDRLAVVAAWWEAQYFSPQERAALALAEQVTALAVPERRTWDDGSLTDVQVSAISWLATVMNAWNRVAITSHYPVAP
;
A
#
# COMPACT_ATOMS: atom_id res chain seq x y z
N MET A 1 -5.94 -28.58 10.96
CA MET A 1 -6.62 -27.55 11.77
C MET A 1 -7.06 -26.45 10.84
N THR A 2 -8.31 -25.99 10.94
CA THR A 2 -8.80 -24.82 10.20
C THR A 2 -7.99 -23.59 10.62
N SER A 3 -7.58 -22.76 9.66
CA SER A 3 -6.80 -21.56 9.96
C SER A 3 -7.56 -20.62 10.91
N VAL A 4 -6.84 -20.02 11.87
CA VAL A 4 -7.41 -19.02 12.79
C VAL A 4 -7.56 -17.70 12.05
N ASN A 5 -8.77 -17.17 11.98
CA ASN A 5 -9.02 -15.86 11.38
C ASN A 5 -9.07 -14.78 12.46
N LEU A 6 -8.14 -13.83 12.42
CA LEU A 6 -7.99 -12.79 13.46
C LEU A 6 -9.24 -11.90 13.58
N GLY A 7 -9.87 -11.55 12.45
CA GLY A 7 -11.08 -10.73 12.44
C GLY A 7 -12.30 -11.45 13.04
N LYS A 8 -12.37 -12.77 12.93
CA LYS A 8 -13.40 -13.58 13.58
C LYS A 8 -13.15 -13.74 15.08
N GLN A 9 -11.90 -13.93 15.49
CA GLN A 9 -11.57 -14.14 16.91
C GLN A 9 -11.60 -12.83 17.72
N HIS A 10 -11.17 -11.71 17.13
CA HIS A 10 -11.09 -10.41 17.79
C HIS A 10 -11.73 -9.31 16.92
N PRO A 11 -13.06 -9.32 16.74
CA PRO A 11 -13.75 -8.41 15.82
C PRO A 11 -13.60 -6.93 16.19
N ALA A 12 -13.51 -6.60 17.48
CA ALA A 12 -13.29 -5.22 17.92
C ALA A 12 -11.93 -4.66 17.45
N VAL A 13 -10.88 -5.48 17.46
CA VAL A 13 -9.54 -5.09 16.97
C VAL A 13 -9.58 -4.87 15.46
N TYR A 14 -10.24 -5.77 14.73
CA TYR A 14 -10.45 -5.64 13.29
C TYR A 14 -11.22 -4.36 12.92
N GLN A 15 -12.27 -4.01 13.68
CA GLN A 15 -13.04 -2.78 13.48
C GLN A 15 -12.18 -1.52 13.71
N SER A 16 -11.26 -1.55 14.69
CA SER A 16 -10.30 -0.45 14.89
C SER A 16 -9.37 -0.28 13.68
N LEU A 17 -8.89 -1.38 13.09
CA LEU A 17 -8.10 -1.32 11.86
C LEU A 17 -8.90 -0.74 10.68
N MET A 18 -10.19 -1.10 10.55
CA MET A 18 -11.06 -0.50 9.53
C MET A 18 -11.26 1.01 9.73
N LYS A 19 -11.42 1.47 10.98
CA LYS A 19 -11.53 2.90 11.29
C LYS A 19 -10.24 3.62 10.94
N MET A 20 -9.09 3.05 11.29
CA MET A 20 -7.79 3.58 10.89
C MET A 20 -7.67 3.68 9.36
N ASP A 21 -8.05 2.66 8.61
CA ASP A 21 -8.07 2.69 7.13
C ASP A 21 -8.93 3.86 6.59
N ALA A 22 -10.10 4.10 7.19
CA ALA A 22 -10.98 5.19 6.78
C ALA A 22 -10.34 6.58 7.03
N GLU A 23 -9.71 6.78 8.19
CA GLU A 23 -8.99 8.03 8.50
C GLU A 23 -7.80 8.25 7.54
N VAL A 24 -7.06 7.19 7.21
CA VAL A 24 -5.97 7.26 6.24
C VAL A 24 -6.49 7.64 4.85
N ARG A 25 -7.64 7.10 4.42
CA ARG A 25 -8.27 7.51 3.15
C ARG A 25 -8.65 8.99 3.15
N ALA A 26 -9.28 9.48 4.22
CA ALA A 26 -9.63 10.88 4.36
C ALA A 26 -8.38 11.80 4.34
N ALA A 27 -7.28 11.36 4.96
CA ALA A 27 -6.01 12.07 4.92
C ALA A 27 -5.41 12.12 3.51
N LEU A 28 -5.45 11.02 2.75
CA LEU A 28 -4.99 10.97 1.36
C LEU A 28 -5.81 11.89 0.44
N GLU A 29 -7.13 11.90 0.62
CA GLU A 29 -8.04 12.80 -0.11
C GLU A 29 -7.74 14.26 0.20
N THR A 30 -7.59 14.61 1.49
CA THR A 30 -7.23 15.96 1.93
C THR A 30 -5.84 16.38 1.42
N ALA A 31 -4.91 15.44 1.31
CA ALA A 31 -3.57 15.65 0.77
C ALA A 31 -3.54 15.78 -0.78
N GLY A 32 -4.68 15.59 -1.45
CA GLY A 32 -4.78 15.63 -2.91
C GLY A 32 -3.97 14.52 -3.59
N VAL A 33 -3.83 13.35 -2.95
CA VAL A 33 -3.14 12.20 -3.54
C VAL A 33 -4.04 11.53 -4.56
N ASP A 34 -3.51 11.31 -5.76
CA ASP A 34 -4.23 10.63 -6.84
C ASP A 34 -4.72 9.23 -6.39
N PRO A 35 -6.02 8.91 -6.54
CA PRO A 35 -6.56 7.59 -6.20
C PRO A 35 -5.87 6.39 -6.89
N LEU A 36 -5.24 6.61 -8.04
CA LEU A 36 -4.44 5.62 -8.76
C LEU A 36 -3.10 5.38 -8.05
N LEU A 37 -2.42 6.47 -7.66
CA LEU A 37 -1.18 6.40 -6.87
C LEU A 37 -1.42 5.68 -5.53
N VAL A 38 -2.58 5.92 -4.90
CA VAL A 38 -2.98 5.17 -3.70
C VAL A 38 -2.99 3.66 -3.94
N GLU A 39 -3.54 3.17 -5.05
CA GLU A 39 -3.52 1.73 -5.34
C GLU A 39 -2.13 1.22 -5.70
N LEU A 40 -1.30 1.99 -6.42
CA LEU A 40 0.09 1.60 -6.71
C LEU A 40 0.91 1.42 -5.44
N VAL A 41 0.76 2.33 -4.47
CA VAL A 41 1.41 2.21 -3.15
C VAL A 41 0.92 0.95 -2.43
N LYS A 42 -0.39 0.70 -2.38
CA LYS A 42 -0.95 -0.51 -1.74
C LYS A 42 -0.46 -1.80 -2.39
N ILE A 43 -0.40 -1.84 -3.72
CA ILE A 43 0.15 -2.95 -4.49
C ILE A 43 1.62 -3.16 -4.13
N ARG A 44 2.43 -2.09 -4.14
CA ARG A 44 3.87 -2.22 -3.89
C ARG A 44 4.19 -2.71 -2.49
N VAL A 45 3.51 -2.16 -1.48
CA VAL A 45 3.62 -2.63 -0.09
C VAL A 45 3.21 -4.12 0.00
N SER A 46 2.15 -4.50 -0.69
CA SER A 46 1.68 -5.89 -0.71
C SER A 46 2.61 -6.85 -1.46
N GLN A 47 3.35 -6.37 -2.48
CA GLN A 47 4.39 -7.15 -3.17
C GLN A 47 5.55 -7.45 -2.22
N LEU A 48 6.04 -6.43 -1.50
CA LEU A 48 7.12 -6.59 -0.53
C LEU A 48 6.75 -7.55 0.61
N ASN A 49 5.50 -7.51 1.07
CA ASN A 49 5.00 -8.37 2.14
C ASN A 49 4.50 -9.75 1.66
N GLY A 50 4.37 -9.98 0.35
CA GLY A 50 3.85 -11.24 -0.21
C GLY A 50 2.35 -11.50 0.06
N CYS A 51 1.52 -10.46 0.22
CA CYS A 51 0.08 -10.64 0.46
C CYS A 51 -0.70 -10.87 -0.84
N ALA A 52 -0.87 -12.13 -1.26
CA ALA A 52 -1.63 -12.49 -2.48
C ALA A 52 -3.09 -11.97 -2.49
N PHE A 53 -3.76 -11.99 -1.32
CA PHE A 53 -5.13 -11.47 -1.19
C PHE A 53 -5.18 -9.97 -1.50
N CYS A 54 -4.27 -9.22 -0.91
CA CYS A 54 -4.18 -7.77 -1.05
C CYS A 54 -3.76 -7.38 -2.46
N LEU A 55 -2.84 -8.13 -3.08
CA LEU A 55 -2.46 -7.95 -4.48
C LEU A 55 -3.66 -8.12 -5.40
N ARG A 56 -4.42 -9.22 -5.28
CA ARG A 56 -5.62 -9.45 -6.09
C ARG A 56 -6.65 -8.31 -5.93
N LEU A 57 -6.88 -7.86 -4.70
CA LEU A 57 -7.81 -6.79 -4.40
C LEU A 57 -7.37 -5.46 -5.06
N HIS A 58 -6.17 -4.99 -4.73
CA HIS A 58 -5.71 -3.67 -5.17
C HIS A 58 -5.35 -3.61 -6.65
N THR A 59 -4.92 -4.71 -7.27
CA THR A 59 -4.77 -4.78 -8.73
C THR A 59 -6.12 -4.61 -9.43
N ARG A 60 -7.21 -5.21 -8.92
CA ARG A 60 -8.55 -5.02 -9.51
C ARG A 60 -9.05 -3.59 -9.31
N ASP A 61 -8.84 -3.03 -8.13
CA ASP A 61 -9.23 -1.64 -7.84
C ASP A 61 -8.44 -0.64 -8.72
N ALA A 62 -7.13 -0.88 -8.94
CA ALA A 62 -6.31 -0.06 -9.84
C ALA A 62 -6.80 -0.12 -11.29
N LEU A 63 -7.08 -1.33 -11.81
CA LEU A 63 -7.63 -1.51 -13.16
C LEU A 63 -8.99 -0.81 -13.30
N ALA A 64 -9.85 -0.88 -12.29
CA ALA A 64 -11.13 -0.18 -12.30
C ALA A 64 -10.99 1.35 -12.30
N LYS A 65 -9.86 1.88 -11.80
CA LYS A 65 -9.50 3.31 -11.84
C LYS A 65 -8.75 3.72 -13.11
N GLY A 66 -8.55 2.81 -14.07
CA GLY A 66 -7.89 3.10 -15.35
C GLY A 66 -6.39 2.81 -15.41
N GLU A 67 -5.84 2.07 -14.45
CA GLU A 67 -4.44 1.62 -14.54
C GLU A 67 -4.24 0.65 -15.72
N THR A 68 -3.02 0.57 -16.25
CA THR A 68 -2.66 -0.31 -17.35
C THR A 68 -1.95 -1.57 -16.87
N THR A 69 -2.09 -2.66 -17.63
CA THR A 69 -1.35 -3.91 -17.38
C THR A 69 0.16 -3.72 -17.46
N ASP A 70 0.63 -2.83 -18.34
CA ASP A 70 2.07 -2.54 -18.51
C ASP A 70 2.65 -1.93 -17.24
N ARG A 71 1.99 -0.90 -16.69
CA ARG A 71 2.42 -0.25 -15.44
C ARG A 71 2.36 -1.21 -14.25
N LEU A 72 1.30 -2.02 -14.15
CA LEU A 72 1.19 -3.04 -13.11
C LEU A 72 2.28 -4.10 -13.20
N ALA A 73 2.71 -4.47 -14.41
CA ALA A 73 3.77 -5.46 -14.62
C ALA A 73 5.14 -4.96 -14.13
N VAL A 74 5.40 -3.64 -14.24
CA VAL A 74 6.72 -3.05 -13.94
C VAL A 74 6.79 -2.29 -12.62
N VAL A 75 5.68 -2.13 -11.88
CA VAL A 75 5.68 -1.40 -10.59
C VAL A 75 6.64 -2.01 -9.55
N ALA A 76 6.93 -3.31 -9.64
CA ALA A 76 7.90 -3.96 -8.76
C ALA A 76 9.36 -3.53 -9.01
N ALA A 77 9.62 -2.95 -10.18
CA ALA A 77 10.91 -2.44 -10.67
C ALA A 77 10.80 -0.96 -11.08
N TRP A 78 9.98 -0.18 -10.36
CA TRP A 78 9.61 1.18 -10.75
C TRP A 78 10.80 2.15 -10.92
N TRP A 79 11.92 1.93 -10.21
CA TRP A 79 13.06 2.86 -10.19
C TRP A 79 13.79 2.95 -11.53
N GLU A 80 13.79 1.87 -12.32
CA GLU A 80 14.39 1.77 -13.66
C GLU A 80 13.38 1.96 -14.80
N ALA A 81 12.10 2.07 -14.47
CA ALA A 81 11.01 2.21 -15.43
C ALA A 81 10.67 3.69 -15.69
N GLN A 82 10.39 4.03 -16.95
CA GLN A 82 10.01 5.41 -17.35
C GLN A 82 8.51 5.69 -17.21
N TYR A 83 7.72 4.72 -16.75
CA TYR A 83 6.26 4.84 -16.67
C TYR A 83 5.77 5.76 -15.55
N PHE A 84 6.58 6.01 -14.53
CA PHE A 84 6.14 6.65 -13.28
C PHE A 84 6.61 8.09 -13.17
N SER A 85 5.71 8.98 -12.75
CA SER A 85 6.02 10.40 -12.53
C SER A 85 6.97 10.60 -11.34
N PRO A 86 7.64 11.75 -11.21
CA PRO A 86 8.47 12.06 -10.04
C PRO A 86 7.72 11.87 -8.71
N GLN A 87 6.47 12.33 -8.65
CA GLN A 87 5.60 12.18 -7.48
C GLN A 87 5.31 10.71 -7.17
N GLU A 88 5.01 9.90 -8.18
CA GLU A 88 4.76 8.46 -8.01
C GLU A 88 6.03 7.74 -7.52
N ARG A 89 7.19 8.08 -8.09
CA ARG A 89 8.49 7.52 -7.69
C ARG A 89 8.84 7.87 -6.25
N ALA A 90 8.63 9.10 -5.83
CA ALA A 90 8.85 9.53 -4.45
C ALA A 90 7.90 8.81 -3.48
N ALA A 91 6.63 8.66 -3.84
CA ALA A 91 5.65 7.93 -3.03
C ALA A 91 5.97 6.44 -2.92
N LEU A 92 6.39 5.80 -4.02
CA LEU A 92 6.83 4.40 -4.01
C LEU A 92 8.08 4.22 -3.16
N ALA A 93 9.10 5.08 -3.31
CA ALA A 93 10.31 5.06 -2.48
C ALA A 93 10.00 5.23 -0.98
N LEU A 94 9.13 6.17 -0.63
CA LEU A 94 8.68 6.39 0.75
C LEU A 94 7.95 5.15 1.29
N ALA A 95 7.04 4.57 0.51
CA ALA A 95 6.30 3.38 0.90
C ALA A 95 7.21 2.16 1.11
N GLU A 96 8.23 1.98 0.26
CA GLU A 96 9.25 0.94 0.44
C GLU A 96 10.06 1.16 1.72
N GLN A 97 10.48 2.40 2.01
CA GLN A 97 11.21 2.73 3.23
C GLN A 97 10.41 2.39 4.48
N VAL A 98 9.14 2.83 4.53
CA VAL A 98 8.22 2.57 5.65
C VAL A 98 7.93 1.07 5.82
N THR A 99 7.94 0.31 4.71
CA THR A 99 7.68 -1.13 4.74
C THR A 99 8.91 -1.92 5.21
N ALA A 100 10.12 -1.54 4.76
CA ALA A 100 11.32 -2.32 5.01
C ALA A 100 11.84 -2.18 6.44
N LEU A 101 11.98 -0.94 6.97
CA LEU A 101 12.49 -0.52 8.30
C LEU A 101 13.73 -1.23 8.91
N ALA A 102 14.24 -2.32 8.33
CA ALA A 102 15.31 -3.15 8.83
C ALA A 102 16.72 -2.60 8.49
N VAL A 103 16.80 -1.51 7.72
CA VAL A 103 18.06 -0.90 7.26
C VAL A 103 18.07 0.57 7.65
N PRO A 104 19.18 1.11 8.21
CA PRO A 104 19.27 2.52 8.60
C PRO A 104 18.99 3.46 7.42
N GLU A 105 18.26 4.54 7.73
CA GLU A 105 17.65 5.45 6.77
C GLU A 105 18.62 6.01 5.73
N ARG A 106 18.17 6.03 4.47
CA ARG A 106 18.50 7.09 3.53
C ARG A 106 17.17 7.65 3.04
N ARG A 107 16.91 8.94 3.24
CA ARG A 107 15.73 9.64 2.68
C ARG A 107 15.88 9.77 1.17
N THR A 108 15.84 8.64 0.46
CA THR A 108 15.96 8.62 -1.01
C THR A 108 14.71 9.10 -1.72
N TRP A 109 13.62 9.37 -0.98
CA TRP A 109 12.36 9.90 -1.50
C TRP A 109 12.24 11.44 -1.37
N ASP A 110 13.09 12.10 -0.58
CA ASP A 110 12.96 13.51 -0.20
C ASP A 110 13.63 14.43 -1.25
N ASP A 111 13.11 14.39 -2.48
CA ASP A 111 13.57 15.24 -3.61
C ASP A 111 12.68 16.48 -3.84
N GLY A 112 11.73 16.73 -2.94
CA GLY A 112 10.74 17.81 -3.05
C GLY A 112 9.51 17.46 -3.90
N SER A 113 9.40 16.24 -4.44
CA SER A 113 8.22 15.82 -5.24
C SER A 113 6.96 15.59 -4.41
N LEU A 114 7.07 15.49 -3.08
CA LEU A 114 5.96 15.35 -2.15
C LEU A 114 5.90 16.53 -1.18
N THR A 115 4.70 17.00 -0.88
CA THR A 115 4.48 17.96 0.21
C THR A 115 4.50 17.26 1.57
N ASP A 116 4.73 17.97 2.67
CA ASP A 116 4.69 17.42 4.03
C ASP A 116 3.38 16.65 4.33
N VAL A 117 2.25 17.16 3.84
CA VAL A 117 0.94 16.53 4.00
C VAL A 117 0.86 15.20 3.22
N GLN A 118 1.43 15.16 2.01
CA GLN A 118 1.50 13.93 1.20
C GLN A 118 2.46 12.91 1.81
N VAL A 119 3.61 13.34 2.32
CA VAL A 119 4.57 12.47 3.04
C VAL A 119 3.88 11.79 4.22
N SER A 120 3.16 12.56 5.04
CA SER A 120 2.39 12.02 6.16
C SER A 120 1.33 11.03 5.69
N ALA A 121 0.51 11.40 4.71
CA ALA A 121 -0.58 10.56 4.23
C ALA A 121 -0.08 9.24 3.60
N ILE A 122 0.99 9.28 2.80
CA ILE A 122 1.62 8.11 2.18
C ILE A 122 2.29 7.21 3.23
N SER A 123 2.92 7.80 4.25
CA SER A 123 3.51 7.03 5.35
C SER A 123 2.45 6.28 6.15
N TRP A 124 1.31 6.93 6.43
CA TRP A 124 0.17 6.28 7.06
C TRP A 124 -0.48 5.21 6.16
N LEU A 125 -0.55 5.44 4.84
CA LEU A 125 -0.99 4.45 3.86
C LEU A 125 -0.10 3.20 3.88
N ALA A 126 1.22 3.36 3.82
CA ALA A 126 2.14 2.25 3.90
C ALA A 126 2.01 1.51 5.24
N THR A 127 1.84 2.24 6.34
CA THR A 127 1.65 1.67 7.69
C THR A 127 0.38 0.84 7.79
N VAL A 128 -0.78 1.37 7.37
CA VAL A 128 -2.06 0.64 7.44
C VAL A 128 -2.07 -0.54 6.48
N MET A 129 -1.44 -0.42 5.30
CA MET A 129 -1.31 -1.53 4.37
C MET A 129 -0.43 -2.65 4.92
N ASN A 130 0.65 -2.31 5.62
CA ASN A 130 1.48 -3.26 6.35
C ASN A 130 0.68 -4.02 7.42
N ALA A 131 -0.23 -3.36 8.13
CA ALA A 131 -1.14 -4.00 9.07
C ALA A 131 -2.14 -4.94 8.37
N TRP A 132 -2.75 -4.50 7.27
CA TRP A 132 -3.66 -5.32 6.46
C TRP A 132 -2.98 -6.57 5.88
N ASN A 133 -1.77 -6.43 5.33
CA ASN A 133 -1.00 -7.56 4.82
C ASN A 133 -0.77 -8.60 5.91
N ARG A 134 -0.36 -8.17 7.12
CA ARG A 134 -0.17 -9.06 8.28
C ARG A 134 -1.46 -9.78 8.65
N VAL A 135 -2.56 -9.05 8.79
CA VAL A 135 -3.88 -9.64 9.12
C VAL A 135 -4.30 -10.67 8.09
N ALA A 136 -4.21 -10.34 6.79
CA ALA A 136 -4.65 -11.23 5.72
C ALA A 136 -3.81 -12.51 5.63
N ILE A 137 -2.47 -12.38 5.74
CA ILE A 137 -1.54 -13.51 5.67
C ILE A 137 -1.73 -14.43 6.87
N THR A 138 -1.69 -13.90 8.10
CA THR A 138 -1.79 -14.73 9.32
C THR A 138 -3.19 -15.29 9.54
N SER A 139 -4.21 -14.67 8.93
CA SER A 139 -5.58 -15.19 8.91
C SER A 139 -5.88 -16.14 7.74
N HIS A 140 -4.89 -16.39 6.88
CA HIS A 140 -5.00 -17.25 5.70
C HIS A 140 -6.22 -16.92 4.83
N TYR A 141 -6.38 -15.63 4.48
CA TYR A 141 -7.47 -15.20 3.61
C TYR A 141 -7.42 -15.96 2.28
N PRO A 142 -8.54 -16.53 1.82
CA PRO A 142 -8.54 -17.38 0.63
C PRO A 142 -8.30 -16.54 -0.64
N VAL A 143 -7.46 -17.09 -1.53
CA VAL A 143 -7.19 -16.52 -2.84
C VAL A 143 -7.36 -17.64 -3.87
N ALA A 144 -8.50 -17.63 -4.54
CA ALA A 144 -8.79 -18.53 -5.66
C ALA A 144 -8.65 -17.77 -6.99
N PRO A 145 -8.37 -18.47 -8.11
CA PRO A 145 -8.45 -17.92 -9.45
C PRO A 145 -9.76 -17.13 -9.69
#